data_AF-A0A9D1YTT0-F1
#
_entry.id   AF-A0A9D1YTT0-F1
#
_cell.length_a   1.000
_cell.length_b   1.000
_cell.length_c   1.000
_cell.angle_alpha   90.00
_cell.angle_beta   90.00
_cell.angle_gamma   90.00
#
_symmetry.space_group_name_H-M   'P 1'
#
loop_
_entity.id
_entity.type
_entity.pdbx_description
1 polymer ?
#
loop_
_entity_poly.entity_id
_entity_poly.type
_entity_poly.pdbx_seq_one_letter_code
_entity_poly.pdbx_strand_id
1 'polypeptide(L)' 'MTSTTIKVTAELRDILKQQARGRGRTLNAHLQALADEESRRQRFDELKASRERYPPDDDYRAEAEEWLGAGWN' A
#
# COMPACT_ATOMS: atom_id res chain seq x y z
N MET A 1 -9.15 -6.45 -22.32
CA MET A 1 -9.00 -6.95 -20.93
C MET A 1 -9.59 -8.35 -20.86
N THR A 2 -8.85 -9.31 -20.31
CA THR A 2 -9.33 -10.68 -20.07
C THR A 2 -9.88 -10.77 -18.66
N SER A 3 -11.09 -11.30 -18.50
CA SER A 3 -11.68 -11.55 -17.17
C SER A 3 -11.39 -12.98 -16.74
N THR A 4 -10.93 -13.16 -15.50
CA THR A 4 -10.75 -14.48 -14.88
C THR A 4 -11.71 -14.60 -13.69
N THR A 5 -11.97 -15.83 -13.24
CA THR A 5 -12.86 -16.10 -12.09
C THR A 5 -12.05 -16.68 -10.94
N ILE A 6 -12.19 -16.10 -9.75
CA ILE A 6 -11.62 -16.62 -8.51
C ILE A 6 -12.74 -17.30 -7.72
N LYS A 7 -12.47 -18.48 -7.16
CA LYS A 7 -13.42 -19.18 -6.29
C LYS A 7 -13.28 -18.64 -4.87
N VAL A 8 -14.41 -18.23 -4.30
CA VAL A 8 -14.54 -17.77 -2.91
C VAL A 8 -15.83 -18.37 -2.32
N THR A 9 -15.97 -18.33 -1.00
CA THR A 9 -17.23 -18.69 -0.35
C THR A 9 -18.33 -17.70 -0.74
N ALA A 10 -19.60 -18.14 -0.68
CA ALA A 10 -20.74 -17.27 -0.95
C ALA A 10 -20.77 -16.09 0.04
N GLU A 11 -20.50 -16.36 1.31
CA GLU A 11 -20.43 -15.35 2.37
C GLU A 11 -19.38 -14.28 2.07
N LEU A 12 -18.15 -14.67 1.71
CA LEU A 12 -17.09 -13.71 1.39
C LEU A 12 -17.44 -12.86 0.17
N ARG A 13 -18.01 -13.48 -0.88
CA ARG A 13 -18.49 -12.75 -2.06
C ARG A 13 -19.53 -11.69 -1.68
N ASP A 14 -20.43 -12.02 -0.77
CA ASP A 14 -21.53 -11.13 -0.37
C ASP A 14 -21.02 -9.98 0.50
N ILE A 15 -20.07 -10.23 1.40
CA ILE A 15 -19.31 -9.20 2.12
C ILE A 15 -18.60 -8.26 1.15
N LEU A 16 -17.83 -8.79 0.18
CA LEU A 16 -17.11 -7.97 -0.79
C LEU A 16 -18.06 -7.12 -1.65
N LYS A 17 -19.22 -7.66 -2.01
CA LYS A 17 -20.26 -6.91 -2.72
C LYS A 17 -20.83 -5.78 -1.87
N GLN A 18 -21.09 -6.02 -0.58
CA GLN A 18 -21.59 -4.99 0.32
C GLN A 18 -20.55 -3.86 0.50
N GLN A 19 -19.27 -4.22 0.69
CA GLN A 19 -18.18 -3.25 0.78
C GLN A 19 -18.05 -2.42 -0.50
N ALA A 20 -18.09 -3.06 -1.67
CA ALA A 20 -18.02 -2.38 -2.95
C ALA A 20 -19.17 -1.37 -3.12
N ARG A 21 -20.41 -1.78 -2.79
CA ARG A 21 -21.59 -0.89 -2.81
C ARG A 21 -21.42 0.29 -1.85
N GLY A 22 -20.97 0.04 -0.62
CA GLY A 22 -20.73 1.10 0.37
C GLY A 22 -19.68 2.12 -0.06
N ARG A 23 -18.78 1.75 -0.97
CA ARG A 23 -17.76 2.62 -1.56
C ARG A 23 -18.15 3.17 -2.94
N GLY A 24 -19.34 2.88 -3.46
CA GLY A 24 -19.79 3.29 -4.80
C GLY A 24 -18.98 2.65 -5.94
N ARG A 25 -18.43 1.45 -5.71
CA ARG A 25 -17.54 0.74 -6.65
C ARG A 25 -18.18 -0.53 -7.19
N THR A 26 -17.73 -0.96 -8.37
CA THR A 26 -17.96 -2.34 -8.83
C THR A 26 -17.14 -3.32 -8.00
N LEU A 27 -17.52 -4.61 -7.98
CA LEU A 27 -16.76 -5.63 -7.26
C LEU A 27 -15.31 -5.71 -7.75
N ASN A 28 -15.08 -5.63 -9.07
CA ASN A 28 -13.74 -5.65 -9.64
C ASN A 28 -12.91 -4.42 -9.21
N ALA A 29 -13.49 -3.23 -9.25
CA ALA A 29 -12.81 -2.00 -8.81
C ALA A 29 -12.51 -2.04 -7.30
N HIS A 30 -13.37 -2.66 -6.51
CA HIS A 30 -13.12 -2.87 -5.07
C HIS A 30 -11.95 -3.84 -4.84
N LEU A 31 -11.91 -4.96 -5.56
CA LEU A 31 -10.80 -5.91 -5.49
C LEU A 31 -9.47 -5.27 -5.91
N GLN A 32 -9.46 -4.47 -6.97
CA GLN A 32 -8.26 -3.73 -7.39
C GLN A 32 -7.80 -2.78 -6.28
N ALA A 33 -8.71 -2.01 -5.68
CA ALA A 33 -8.35 -1.10 -4.61
C ALA A 33 -7.80 -1.81 -3.37
N LEU A 34 -8.33 -2.99 -3.03
CA LEU A 34 -7.79 -3.82 -1.94
C LEU A 34 -6.38 -4.31 -2.28
N ALA A 35 -6.14 -4.76 -3.51
CA ALA A 35 -4.83 -5.19 -3.95
C ALA A 35 -3.81 -4.03 -3.90
N ASP A 36 -4.18 -2.85 -4.40
CA ASP A 36 -3.30 -1.67 -4.41
C ASP A 36 -2.95 -1.22 -2.97
N GLU A 37 -3.93 -1.26 -2.06
CA GLU A 37 -3.71 -0.92 -0.66
C GLU A 37 -2.76 -1.91 0.02
N GLU A 38 -2.95 -3.21 -0.20
CA GLU A 38 -2.10 -4.26 0.35
C GLU A 38 -0.68 -4.18 -0.22
N SER A 39 -0.52 -3.99 -1.54
CA SER A 39 0.80 -3.77 -2.15
C SER A 39 1.50 -2.52 -1.63
N ARG A 40 0.75 -1.48 -1.25
CA ARG A 40 1.32 -0.29 -0.61
C ARG A 40 1.76 -0.58 0.83
N ARG A 41 0.97 -1.33 1.61
CA ARG A 41 1.34 -1.75 2.97
C ARG A 41 2.63 -2.56 2.97
N GLN A 42 2.72 -3.57 2.10
CA GLN A 42 3.91 -4.40 1.96
C GLN A 42 5.17 -3.59 1.64
N ARG A 43 5.08 -2.64 0.70
CA ARG A 43 6.22 -1.74 0.38
C ARG A 43 6.66 -0.91 1.58
N PHE A 44 5.74 -0.43 2.41
CA PHE A 44 6.10 0.31 3.62
C PHE A 44 6.72 -0.59 4.69
N ASP A 45 6.21 -1.81 4.85
CA ASP A 45 6.76 -2.78 5.79
C ASP A 45 8.18 -3.21 5.38
N GLU A 46 8.42 -3.42 4.09
CA GLU A 46 9.75 -3.69 3.52
C GLU A 46 10.71 -2.52 3.76
N LEU A 47 10.28 -1.29 3.51
CA LEU A 47 11.09 -0.10 3.76
C LEU A 47 11.46 0.02 5.24
N LYS A 48 10.48 -0.22 6.14
CA LYS A 48 10.70 -0.18 7.58
C LYS A 48 11.72 -1.23 8.01
N ALA A 49 11.52 -2.48 7.57
CA ALA A 49 12.44 -3.58 7.87
C ALA A 49 13.86 -3.32 7.33
N SER A 50 13.97 -2.71 6.14
CA SER A 50 15.24 -2.29 5.57
C SER A 50 15.94 -1.25 6.45
N ARG A 51 15.21 -0.22 6.91
CA ARG A 51 15.73 0.82 7.82
C ARG A 51 16.15 0.28 9.18
N GLU A 52 15.45 -0.71 9.71
CA GLU A 52 15.83 -1.37 10.97
C GLU A 52 17.10 -2.21 10.80
N ARG A 53 17.26 -2.88 9.66
CA ARG A 53 18.44 -3.68 9.33
C ARG A 53 19.66 -2.84 8.98
N TYR A 54 19.43 -1.71 8.31
CA TYR A 54 20.44 -0.77 7.84
C TYR A 54 20.08 0.61 8.39
N PRO A 55 20.34 0.85 9.70
CA PRO A 55 20.07 2.15 10.28
C PRO A 55 20.94 3.21 9.59
N PRO A 56 20.41 4.43 9.42
CA PRO A 56 21.15 5.51 8.78
C PRO A 56 22.43 5.83 9.56
N ASP A 57 23.53 5.82 8.82
CA ASP A 57 24.85 6.21 9.29
C ASP A 57 24.96 7.74 9.40
N ASP A 58 26.11 8.20 9.88
CA ASP A 58 26.35 9.61 10.15
C ASP A 58 26.39 10.43 8.85
N ASP A 59 26.88 9.84 7.75
CA ASP A 59 26.89 10.48 6.43
C ASP A 59 25.46 10.70 5.92
N TYR A 60 24.58 9.70 6.01
CA TYR A 60 23.17 9.85 5.65
C TYR A 60 22.47 10.94 6.49
N ARG A 61 22.82 11.07 7.78
CA ARG A 61 22.23 12.08 8.66
C ARG A 61 22.70 13.48 8.32
N ALA A 62 24.01 13.65 8.07
CA ALA A 62 24.57 14.93 7.68
C ALA A 62 23.96 15.41 6.34
N GLU A 63 23.80 14.49 5.38
CA GLU A 63 23.13 14.81 4.11
C GLU A 63 21.65 15.14 4.36
N ALA A 64 20.91 14.35 5.15
CA ALA A 64 19.51 14.64 5.44
C ALA A 64 19.32 16.01 6.14
N GLU A 65 20.23 16.39 7.04
CA GLU A 65 20.24 17.70 7.72
C GLU A 65 20.50 18.86 6.74
N GLU A 66 21.43 18.69 5.80
CA GLU A 66 21.69 19.67 4.74
C GLU A 66 20.43 19.91 3.88
N TRP A 67 19.77 18.84 3.44
CA TRP A 67 18.59 18.94 2.58
C TRP A 67 17.38 19.55 3.30
N LEU A 68 17.19 19.22 4.58
CA LEU A 68 16.12 19.78 5.41
C LEU A 68 16.39 21.24 5.80
N GLY A 69 17.66 21.61 5.99
CA GLY A 69 18.09 22.97 6.30
C GLY A 69 18.11 23.91 5.09
N ALA A 70 18.40 23.39 3.89
CA ALA A 70 18.46 24.16 2.64
C ALA A 70 17.08 24.38 1.98
N GLY A 71 16.01 23.77 2.50
CA GLY A 71 14.69 23.73 1.84
C GLY A 71 13.73 24.88 2.10
N TRP A 72 14.06 25.89 2.92
CA TRP A 72 13.17 27.03 3.20
C TRP A 72 13.94 28.36 3.36
N ASN A 73 14.66 28.78 2.32
CA ASN A 73 15.03 30.19 2.11
C ASN A 73 14.97 30.53 0.62
#